data_AF-A0AAU3TXP7-F1
#
_entry.id   AF-A0AAU3TXP7-F1
#
_cell.length_a   1.000
_cell.length_b   1.000
_cell.length_c   1.000
_cell.angle_alpha   90.00
_cell.angle_beta   90.00
_cell.angle_gamma   90.00
#
_symmetry.space_group_name_H-M   'P 1'
#
loop_
_entity.id
_entity.type
_entity.pdbx_description
1 polymer ?
#
loop_
_entity_poly.entity_id
_entity_poly.type
_entity_poly.pdbx_seq_one_letter_code
_entity_poly.pdbx_strand_id
1 'polypeptide(L)' 'MTANRRFRDVIRIGPVQVGTSYDGRGREKHTAACTAPRCGFSADYDSRAAAELAARTHRCPVR' A
#
# COMPACT_ATOMS: atom_id res chain seq x y z
N MET A 1 -7.62 -0.49 -22.60
CA MET A 1 -6.95 -1.15 -21.46
C MET A 1 -7.78 -0.92 -20.20
N THR A 2 -8.62 -1.89 -19.84
CA THR A 2 -9.19 -1.91 -18.48
C THR A 2 -8.06 -2.31 -17.54
N ALA A 3 -7.40 -1.31 -16.95
CA ALA A 3 -6.45 -1.55 -15.86
C ALA A 3 -7.20 -2.39 -14.83
N ASN A 4 -6.76 -3.63 -14.64
CA ASN A 4 -7.31 -4.55 -13.66
C ASN A 4 -6.99 -3.92 -12.29
N ARG A 5 -7.86 -3.02 -11.80
CA ARG A 5 -7.68 -2.26 -10.56
C ARG A 5 -7.91 -3.20 -9.39
N ARG A 6 -6.98 -4.15 -9.20
CA ARG A 6 -6.90 -5.00 -8.00
C ARG A 6 -6.89 -4.15 -6.73
N PHE A 7 -6.35 -2.94 -6.86
CA PHE A 7 -6.35 -1.92 -5.81
C PHE A 7 -7.27 -0.76 -6.20
N ARG A 8 -8.15 -0.40 -5.26
CA ARG A 8 -8.96 0.82 -5.26
C ARG A 8 -8.47 1.78 -4.16
N ASP A 9 -8.93 3.02 -4.21
CA ASP A 9 -8.62 4.07 -3.24
C ASP A 9 -7.12 4.23 -2.95
N VAL A 10 -6.33 4.11 -4.01
CA VAL A 10 -4.87 4.19 -3.93
C VAL A 10 -4.46 5.63 -3.63
N ILE A 11 -3.78 5.82 -2.51
CA ILE A 11 -3.19 7.11 -2.12
C ILE A 11 -1.67 6.98 -2.04
N ARG A 12 -0.95 8.09 -2.21
CA ARG A 12 0.50 8.14 -2.08
C ARG A 12 0.88 9.00 -0.87
N ILE A 13 1.66 8.42 0.04
CA ILE A 13 2.20 9.06 1.23
C ILE A 13 3.73 8.98 1.11
N GLY A 14 4.36 10.08 0.72
CA GLY A 14 5.79 10.10 0.42
C GLY A 14 6.15 9.11 -0.70
N PRO A 15 7.18 8.25 -0.52
CA PRO A 15 7.52 7.20 -1.48
C PRO A 15 6.62 5.97 -1.38
N VAL A 16 5.64 5.91 -0.47
CA VAL A 16 4.78 4.75 -0.24
C VAL A 16 3.41 4.95 -0.88
N GLN A 17 2.92 3.95 -1.60
CA GLN A 17 1.53 3.87 -2.05
C GLN A 17 0.74 2.97 -1.10
N VAL A 18 -0.45 3.43 -0.70
CA VAL A 18 -1.41 2.66 0.08
C VAL A 18 -2.63 2.39 -0.79
N GLY A 19 -2.95 1.13 -1.03
CA GLY A 19 -4.11 0.72 -1.83
C GLY A 19 -5.01 -0.24 -1.06
N THR A 20 -6.31 -0.21 -1.35
CA THR A 20 -7.27 -1.16 -0.78
C THR A 20 -7.57 -2.24 -1.81
N SER A 21 -7.42 -3.50 -1.45
CA SER A 21 -7.81 -4.66 -2.27
C SER A 21 -8.80 -5.53 -1.52
N TYR A 22 -9.45 -6.44 -2.24
CA TYR A 22 -10.24 -7.51 -1.65
C TYR A 22 -9.44 -8.81 -1.73
N ASP A 23 -9.39 -9.55 -0.63
CA ASP A 23 -8.85 -10.91 -0.68
C ASP A 23 -9.79 -11.87 -1.43
N GLY A 24 -9.34 -13.10 -1.69
CA GLY A 24 -10.17 -14.12 -2.36
C GLY A 24 -11.44 -14.53 -1.61
N ARG A 25 -11.66 -14.01 -0.40
CA ARG A 25 -12.85 -14.22 0.43
C ARG A 25 -13.72 -12.96 0.55
N GLY A 26 -13.39 -11.89 -0.18
CA GLY A 26 -14.12 -10.61 -0.17
C GLY A 26 -13.83 -9.71 1.03
N ARG A 27 -12.78 -9.98 1.82
CA ARG A 27 -12.36 -9.10 2.92
C ARG A 27 -11.51 -7.96 2.41
N GLU A 28 -11.76 -6.76 2.91
CA GLU A 28 -10.92 -5.60 2.62
C GLU A 28 -9.53 -5.79 3.23
N LYS A 29 -8.51 -5.53 2.42
CA LYS A 29 -7.11 -5.52 2.80
C LYS A 29 -6.49 -4.23 2.31
N HIS A 30 -5.63 -3.64 3.11
CA HIS A 30 -4.96 -2.39 2.80
C HIS A 30 -3.46 -2.64 2.69
N THR A 31 -2.92 -2.49 1.49
CA THR A 31 -1.52 -2.74 1.18
C THR A 31 -0.77 -1.43 1.15
N ALA A 32 0.30 -1.32 1.94
CA ALA A 32 1.26 -0.23 1.86
C ALA A 32 2.55 -0.73 1.21
N ALA A 33 2.95 -0.14 0.07
CA ALA A 33 4.13 -0.52 -0.67
C ALA A 33 4.99 0.69 -1.04
N CYS A 34 6.29 0.64 -0.71
CA CYS A 34 7.24 1.66 -1.10
C CYS A 34 7.59 1.51 -2.58
N THR A 35 7.42 2.58 -3.35
CA THR A 35 7.72 2.62 -4.78
C THR A 35 9.17 2.96 -5.07
N ALA A 36 9.97 3.25 -4.03
CA ALA A 36 11.38 3.51 -4.19
C ALA A 36 12.08 2.23 -4.70
N PRO A 37 12.85 2.31 -5.79
CA PRO A 37 13.56 1.16 -6.32
C PRO A 37 14.52 0.63 -5.23
N ARG A 38 14.54 -0.69 -5.03
CA ARG A 38 15.40 -1.40 -4.06
C ARG A 38 15.05 -1.22 -2.57
N CYS A 39 13.98 -0.49 -2.21
CA CYS A 39 13.53 -0.45 -0.82
C CYS A 39 12.87 -1.78 -0.39
N GLY A 40 12.01 -2.34 -1.25
CA GLY A 40 11.37 -3.64 -1.00
C GLY A 40 10.30 -3.65 0.08
N PHE A 41 10.00 -2.51 0.71
CA PHE A 41 8.94 -2.42 1.71
C PHE A 41 7.57 -2.63 1.08
N SER A 42 6.88 -3.68 1.52
CA SER A 42 5.48 -3.99 1.18
C SER A 42 4.84 -4.71 2.36
N ALA A 43 3.69 -4.25 2.82
CA ALA A 43 2.97 -4.85 3.94
C ALA A 43 1.45 -4.73 3.74
N ASP A 44 0.73 -5.79 4.10
CA ASP A 44 -0.73 -5.85 4.07
C ASP A 44 -1.30 -5.72 5.48
N TYR A 45 -2.34 -4.89 5.62
CA TYR A 45 -3.02 -4.59 6.87
C TYR A 45 -4.53 -4.85 6.74
N ASP A 46 -5.17 -5.20 7.85
CA ASP A 46 -6.64 -5.33 7.93
C ASP A 46 -7.34 -3.98 8.12
N SER A 47 -6.61 -2.89 8.40
CA SER A 47 -7.19 -1.56 8.55
C SER A 47 -6.46 -0.51 7.73
N ARG A 48 -7.24 0.40 7.13
CA ARG A 48 -6.70 1.51 6.33
C ARG A 48 -5.79 2.40 7.17
N ALA A 49 -6.22 2.71 8.39
CA ALA A 49 -5.45 3.53 9.32
C ALA A 49 -4.07 2.92 9.63
N ALA A 50 -3.96 1.60 9.78
CA ALA A 50 -2.67 0.94 10.00
C ALA A 50 -1.76 1.04 8.77
N ALA A 51 -2.30 0.83 7.56
CA ALA A 51 -1.54 0.96 6.33
C ALA A 51 -1.05 2.40 6.10
N GLU A 52 -1.90 3.39 6.36
CA GLU A 52 -1.55 4.80 6.28
C GLU A 52 -0.53 5.21 7.33
N LEU A 53 -0.66 4.73 8.57
CA LEU A 53 0.31 4.97 9.64
C LEU A 53 1.67 4.41 9.25
N ALA A 54 1.73 3.15 8.80
CA ALA A 54 2.96 2.52 8.34
C ALA A 54 3.62 3.31 7.20
N ALA A 55 2.82 3.79 6.25
CA ALA A 55 3.30 4.63 5.15
C ALA A 55 3.85 5.99 5.64
N ARG A 56 3.19 6.63 6.60
CA ARG A 56 3.65 7.92 7.20
C ARG A 56 4.93 7.76 8.00
N THR A 57 5.11 6.64 8.69
CA THR A 57 6.29 6.35 9.49
C THR A 57 7.43 5.70 8.69
N HIS A 58 7.19 5.33 7.43
CA HIS A 58 8.19 4.67 6.61
C HIS A 58 9.34 5.61 6.28
N ARG A 59 10.53 5.28 6.78
CA ARG A 59 11.78 5.94 6.38
C ARG A 59 12.45 5.10 5.31
N CYS A 60 12.37 5.55 4.07
CA CYS A 60 13.03 4.87 2.95
C CYS A 60 14.56 5.01 3.12
N PRO A 61 15.30 3.89 3.24
CA PRO A 61 16.76 3.93 3.34
C PRO A 61 17.43 4.24 1.99
N VAL A 62 16.71 3.97 0.89
CA VAL A 62 17.11 4.35 -0.47
C VAL A 62 16.57 5.75 -0.73
N ARG A 63 17.32 6.77 -0.34
CA ARG A 63 16.97 8.18 -0.57
C ARG A 63 17.91 8.79 -1.60
#